data_AF-A0ABC8QR04-F1
#
_entry.id   AF-A0ABC8QR04-F1
#
_cell.length_a   1.000
_cell.length_b   1.000
_cell.length_c   1.000
_cell.angle_alpha   90.00
_cell.angle_beta   90.00
_cell.angle_gamma   90.00
#
_symmetry.space_group_name_H-M   'P 1'
#
loop_
_entity.id
_entity.type
_entity.pdbx_description
1 polymer ?
#
loop_
_entity_poly.entity_id
_entity_poly.type
_entity_poly.pdbx_seq_one_letter_code
_entity_poly.pdbx_strand_id
1 'polypeptide(L)'
;MDVFHVTDHQGNKITESKTIDYIEKALGPKGQTADGLNTWPGKRVGVHTIGDHSAIELIGRDRPGLLSEISAVLADLHFNVAAAEVWTHNRRIACVLYVNDDTTCRAVDDPARLSAMEEQLKNILRGCDDGEKVAHTSSSMGFTHVDRRLHQMLFADRDYEGGGLATETDSPCTFKSKITVEHCVDKGYSVVNVRCKDRPKLMFDIVCTLTDMQYVVFHATISSDRPYASQEYYIRHMDGCTLDTGEKERVIKCLKAAIQRRVSEGLSLELSAKDRVGLLSEVTRVLRENGLAVTRAGVTTVGEQAMNVFYVRDASGNPVNMKTIEGLGKEIGHTMMLNVKKAPTSAKAPEASGWAKTRFSFGSLLERFLA
;
A
#
# COMPACT_ATOMS: atom_id res chain seq x y z
N MET A 1 -22.46 21.91 0.07
CA MET A 1 -22.31 21.72 -1.39
C MET A 1 -20.82 21.57 -1.61
N ASP A 2 -20.39 20.36 -1.93
CA ASP A 2 -18.97 20.09 -2.16
C ASP A 2 -18.61 20.53 -3.57
N VAL A 3 -17.52 21.30 -3.71
CA VAL A 3 -17.07 21.84 -4.99
C VAL A 3 -15.68 21.31 -5.27
N PHE A 4 -15.55 20.49 -6.32
CA PHE A 4 -14.28 19.92 -6.74
C PHE A 4 -13.78 20.60 -8.03
N HIS A 5 -12.57 21.15 -7.98
CA HIS A 5 -11.86 21.63 -9.17
C HIS A 5 -10.79 20.61 -9.54
N VAL A 6 -11.11 19.71 -10.48
CA VAL A 6 -10.25 18.57 -10.83
C VAL A 6 -9.45 18.85 -12.11
N THR A 7 -8.15 18.61 -12.03
CA THR A 7 -7.22 18.68 -13.17
C THR A 7 -6.61 17.30 -13.46
N ASP A 8 -6.22 17.07 -14.71
CA ASP A 8 -5.49 15.90 -15.13
C ASP A 8 -4.03 15.92 -14.63
N HIS A 9 -3.29 14.86 -14.94
CA HIS A 9 -1.89 14.72 -14.52
C HIS A 9 -0.94 15.77 -15.15
N GLN A 10 -1.37 16.44 -16.22
CA GLN A 10 -0.67 17.52 -16.94
C GLN A 10 -1.08 18.91 -16.43
N GLY A 11 -2.08 19.00 -15.56
CA GLY A 11 -2.59 20.25 -14.98
C GLY A 11 -3.75 20.87 -15.75
N ASN A 12 -4.27 20.21 -16.79
CA ASN A 12 -5.42 20.70 -17.54
C ASN A 12 -6.71 20.35 -16.82
N LYS A 13 -7.73 21.20 -16.91
CA LYS A 13 -9.06 20.90 -16.37
C LYS A 13 -9.61 19.64 -17.05
N ILE A 14 -10.16 18.70 -16.27
CA ILE A 14 -10.84 17.54 -16.84
C ILE A 14 -12.11 18.02 -17.55
N THR A 15 -12.21 17.73 -18.85
CA THR A 15 -13.35 18.09 -19.71
C THR A 15 -14.05 16.87 -20.31
N GLU A 16 -13.49 15.67 -20.14
CA GLU A 16 -14.03 14.44 -20.71
C GLU A 16 -15.29 13.98 -19.96
N SER A 17 -16.43 13.94 -20.66
CA SER A 17 -17.74 13.61 -20.07
C SER A 17 -17.77 12.23 -19.40
N LYS A 18 -17.14 11.20 -19.99
CA LYS A 18 -17.11 9.85 -19.40
C LYS A 18 -16.43 9.82 -18.03
N THR A 19 -15.37 10.60 -17.88
CA THR A 19 -14.61 10.70 -16.63
C THR A 19 -15.42 11.49 -15.59
N ILE A 20 -16.12 12.54 -16.01
CA ILE A 20 -17.02 13.32 -15.13
C ILE A 20 -18.20 12.46 -14.66
N ASP A 21 -18.87 11.74 -15.56
CA ASP A 21 -19.99 10.85 -15.25
C ASP A 21 -19.59 9.74 -14.25
N TYR A 22 -18.38 9.19 -14.40
CA TYR A 22 -17.84 8.21 -13.46
C TYR A 22 -17.64 8.82 -12.06
N ILE A 23 -17.06 10.02 -11.98
CA ILE A 23 -16.83 10.73 -10.72
C ILE A 23 -18.17 11.04 -10.03
N GLU A 24 -19.16 11.55 -10.77
CA GLU A 24 -20.49 11.85 -10.23
C GLU A 24 -21.20 10.59 -9.73
N LYS A 25 -21.08 9.47 -10.45
CA LYS A 25 -21.67 8.19 -10.02
C LYS A 25 -21.00 7.64 -8.76
N ALA A 26 -19.67 7.77 -8.65
CA ALA A 26 -18.90 7.30 -7.51
C ALA A 26 -19.14 8.15 -6.24
N LEU A 27 -19.25 9.47 -6.39
CA LEU A 27 -19.47 10.41 -5.29
C LEU A 27 -20.96 10.62 -4.94
N GLY A 28 -21.87 10.19 -5.82
CA GLY A 28 -23.30 10.33 -5.64
C GLY A 28 -23.87 9.42 -4.53
N PRO A 29 -25.09 9.71 -4.06
CA PRO A 29 -25.74 9.01 -2.93
C PRO A 29 -25.98 7.50 -3.13
N LYS A 30 -25.69 6.94 -4.31
CA LYS A 30 -25.83 5.51 -4.62
C LYS A 30 -24.54 4.68 -4.33
N GLY A 31 -23.46 5.31 -3.87
CA GLY A 31 -22.17 4.65 -3.60
C GLY A 31 -21.93 4.16 -2.17
N GLN A 32 -22.88 4.33 -1.23
CA GLN A 32 -22.66 4.00 0.18
C GLN A 32 -23.18 2.60 0.53
N THR A 33 -22.29 1.62 0.61
CA THR A 33 -22.52 0.43 1.45
C THR A 33 -21.98 0.73 2.84
N ALA A 34 -22.89 0.90 3.79
CA ALA A 34 -22.59 1.00 5.21
C ALA A 34 -21.99 -0.34 5.67
N ASP A 35 -20.77 -0.34 6.19
CA ASP A 35 -20.31 -1.48 6.98
C ASP A 35 -19.43 -1.02 8.14
N GLY A 36 -19.72 -1.60 9.29
CA GLY A 36 -19.35 -1.15 10.62
C GLY A 36 -17.88 -1.38 10.95
N LEU A 37 -17.32 -0.42 11.68
CA LEU A 37 -15.95 -0.44 12.19
C LEU A 37 -15.86 -1.41 13.38
N ASN A 38 -15.46 -2.66 13.14
CA ASN A 38 -15.02 -3.55 14.22
C ASN A 38 -13.51 -3.42 14.40
N THR A 39 -13.07 -3.22 15.65
CA THR A 39 -11.66 -3.10 16.05
C THR A 39 -11.06 -4.50 16.27
N TRP A 40 -9.87 -4.77 15.74
CA TRP A 40 -9.28 -6.12 15.80
C TRP A 40 -7.77 -6.13 16.12
N PRO A 41 -7.27 -6.92 17.09
CA PRO A 41 -5.84 -7.00 17.42
C PRO A 41 -5.12 -8.24 16.82
N GLY A 42 -3.82 -8.09 16.46
CA GLY A 42 -2.83 -9.19 16.32
C GLY A 42 -2.46 -9.67 14.91
N LYS A 43 -1.27 -10.32 14.78
CA LYS A 43 -0.76 -11.01 13.58
C LYS A 43 -1.81 -11.97 13.03
N ARG A 44 -2.14 -11.88 11.75
CA ARG A 44 -3.21 -12.68 11.13
C ARG A 44 -2.89 -13.11 9.71
N VAL A 45 -3.42 -14.28 9.38
CA VAL A 45 -3.68 -14.75 8.02
C VAL A 45 -5.20 -14.86 7.90
N GLY A 46 -5.81 -14.19 6.94
CA GLY A 46 -7.26 -14.29 6.68
C GLY A 46 -7.50 -14.73 5.25
N VAL A 47 -8.34 -15.75 5.03
CA VAL A 47 -8.71 -16.22 3.68
C VAL A 47 -10.21 -16.02 3.46
N HIS A 48 -10.59 -15.52 2.29
CA HIS A 48 -11.99 -15.42 1.87
C HIS A 48 -12.13 -15.55 0.35
N THR A 49 -13.30 -15.95 -0.14
CA THR A 49 -13.55 -16.12 -1.58
C THR A 49 -14.24 -14.87 -2.15
N ILE A 50 -13.67 -14.29 -3.21
CA ILE A 50 -14.21 -13.18 -4.00
C ILE A 50 -14.24 -13.64 -5.47
N GLY A 51 -15.43 -13.90 -5.99
CA GLY A 51 -15.59 -14.40 -7.36
C GLY A 51 -14.83 -15.71 -7.58
N ASP A 52 -13.98 -15.75 -8.61
CA ASP A 52 -13.13 -16.90 -8.95
C ASP A 52 -11.76 -16.87 -8.23
N HIS A 53 -11.61 -16.03 -7.20
CA HIS A 53 -10.35 -15.88 -6.46
C HIS A 53 -10.56 -16.02 -4.96
N SER A 54 -9.56 -16.54 -4.25
CA SER A 54 -9.45 -16.50 -2.80
C SER A 54 -8.50 -15.37 -2.41
N ALA A 55 -8.99 -14.41 -1.63
CA ALA A 55 -8.19 -13.31 -1.09
C ALA A 55 -7.57 -13.70 0.26
N ILE A 56 -6.26 -13.49 0.37
CA ILE A 56 -5.42 -13.78 1.52
C ILE A 56 -4.87 -12.47 2.07
N GLU A 57 -5.10 -12.21 3.35
CA GLU A 57 -4.56 -11.05 4.06
C GLU A 57 -3.48 -11.48 5.05
N LEU A 58 -2.31 -10.84 5.00
CA LEU A 58 -1.18 -11.13 5.90
C LEU A 58 -0.72 -9.85 6.60
N ILE A 59 -0.58 -9.90 7.92
CA ILE A 59 -0.03 -8.81 8.73
C ILE A 59 1.00 -9.35 9.73
N GLY A 60 2.18 -8.72 9.80
CA GLY A 60 3.21 -9.15 10.74
C GLY A 60 4.50 -8.32 10.71
N ARG A 61 5.55 -8.85 11.36
CA ARG A 61 6.88 -8.23 11.37
C ARG A 61 7.59 -8.52 10.06
N ASP A 62 8.07 -7.46 9.41
CA ASP A 62 8.83 -7.55 8.17
C ASP A 62 10.29 -7.92 8.42
N ARG A 63 10.88 -8.66 7.48
CA ARG A 63 12.31 -8.99 7.43
C ARG A 63 12.75 -9.18 5.97
N PRO A 64 14.02 -8.90 5.62
CA PRO A 64 14.54 -9.19 4.30
C PRO A 64 14.28 -10.66 3.90
N GLY A 65 13.69 -10.86 2.73
CA GLY A 65 13.34 -12.19 2.20
C GLY A 65 11.95 -12.72 2.58
N LEU A 66 11.20 -12.06 3.47
CA LEU A 66 9.88 -12.54 3.88
C LEU A 66 8.90 -12.72 2.72
N LEU A 67 8.85 -11.76 1.79
CA LEU A 67 7.98 -11.88 0.61
C LEU A 67 8.36 -13.08 -0.27
N SER A 68 9.64 -13.43 -0.34
CA SER A 68 10.13 -14.62 -1.06
C SER A 68 9.73 -15.92 -0.37
N GLU A 69 9.71 -15.95 0.96
CA GLU A 69 9.23 -17.12 1.71
C GLU A 69 7.71 -17.30 1.56
N ILE A 70 6.95 -16.20 1.59
CA ILE A 70 5.49 -16.21 1.38
C ILE A 70 5.16 -16.72 -0.03
N SER A 71 5.81 -16.17 -1.06
CA SER A 71 5.56 -16.56 -2.45
C SER A 71 6.01 -17.99 -2.75
N ALA A 72 7.06 -18.48 -2.09
CA ALA A 72 7.50 -19.87 -2.17
C ALA A 72 6.44 -20.83 -1.63
N VAL A 73 5.87 -20.56 -0.44
CA VAL A 73 4.79 -21.39 0.12
C VAL A 73 3.57 -21.45 -0.79
N LEU A 74 3.17 -20.31 -1.36
CA LEU A 74 2.05 -20.28 -2.31
C LEU A 74 2.35 -21.10 -3.56
N ALA A 75 3.57 -21.01 -4.10
CA ALA A 75 4.00 -21.79 -5.26
C ALA A 75 4.06 -23.31 -4.96
N ASP A 76 4.62 -23.70 -3.81
CA ASP A 76 4.76 -25.11 -3.40
C ASP A 76 3.40 -25.78 -3.17
N LEU A 77 2.41 -25.01 -2.74
CA LEU A 77 1.03 -25.46 -2.56
C LEU A 77 0.16 -25.28 -3.81
N HIS A 78 0.77 -24.95 -4.95
CA HIS A 78 0.09 -24.83 -6.24
C HIS A 78 -1.01 -23.74 -6.26
N PHE A 79 -0.80 -22.66 -5.52
CA PHE A 79 -1.62 -21.45 -5.62
C PHE A 79 -1.03 -20.51 -6.66
N ASN A 80 -1.83 -20.17 -7.66
CA ASN A 80 -1.50 -19.13 -8.60
C ASN A 80 -1.85 -17.75 -8.02
N VAL A 81 -0.95 -16.78 -8.11
CA VAL A 81 -1.15 -15.42 -7.56
C VAL A 81 -1.59 -14.50 -8.69
N ALA A 82 -2.90 -14.27 -8.81
CA ALA A 82 -3.48 -13.41 -9.85
C ALA A 82 -3.19 -11.92 -9.61
N ALA A 83 -3.21 -11.50 -8.34
CA ALA A 83 -2.84 -10.16 -7.94
C ALA A 83 -2.29 -10.13 -6.51
N ALA A 84 -1.43 -9.17 -6.19
CA ALA A 84 -1.02 -8.91 -4.81
C ALA A 84 -0.59 -7.46 -4.62
N GLU A 85 -0.87 -6.89 -3.45
CA GLU A 85 -0.35 -5.60 -3.02
C GLU A 85 0.31 -5.77 -1.64
N VAL A 86 1.57 -5.36 -1.55
CA VAL A 86 2.43 -5.53 -0.36
C VAL A 86 2.96 -4.17 0.06
N TRP A 87 2.74 -3.77 1.32
CA TRP A 87 3.27 -2.54 1.90
C TRP A 87 4.10 -2.86 3.14
N THR A 88 5.27 -2.23 3.27
CA THR A 88 6.08 -2.31 4.49
C THR A 88 6.34 -0.93 5.10
N HIS A 89 6.27 -0.86 6.43
CA HIS A 89 6.55 0.35 7.19
C HIS A 89 7.00 -0.01 8.61
N ASN A 90 8.03 0.64 9.15
CA ASN A 90 8.52 0.43 10.53
C ASN A 90 8.70 -1.06 10.91
N ARG A 91 9.31 -1.86 10.03
CA ARG A 91 9.49 -3.31 10.20
C ARG A 91 8.18 -4.09 10.35
N ARG A 92 7.09 -3.57 9.80
CA ARG A 92 5.81 -4.26 9.63
C ARG A 92 5.51 -4.44 8.16
N ILE A 93 4.84 -5.54 7.83
CA ILE A 93 4.36 -5.87 6.49
C ILE A 93 2.85 -6.05 6.55
N ALA A 94 2.14 -5.46 5.59
CA ALA A 94 0.77 -5.78 5.26
C ALA A 94 0.71 -6.24 3.81
N CYS A 95 0.03 -7.35 3.55
CA CYS A 95 -0.11 -7.92 2.22
C CYS A 95 -1.56 -8.37 2.01
N VAL A 96 -2.09 -8.08 0.82
CA VAL A 96 -3.34 -8.65 0.31
C VAL A 96 -3.01 -9.36 -0.99
N LEU A 97 -3.25 -10.66 -1.07
CA LEU A 97 -3.05 -11.49 -2.26
C LEU A 97 -4.38 -12.03 -2.74
N TYR A 98 -4.60 -12.05 -4.04
CA TYR A 98 -5.68 -12.77 -4.70
C TYR A 98 -5.08 -13.99 -5.37
N VAL A 99 -5.47 -15.17 -4.89
CA VAL A 99 -4.99 -16.44 -5.39
C VAL A 99 -6.11 -17.24 -6.03
N ASN A 100 -5.77 -18.08 -6.99
CA ASN A 100 -6.65 -19.12 -7.49
C ASN A 100 -5.89 -20.45 -7.56
N ASP A 101 -6.67 -21.52 -7.68
CA ASP A 101 -6.14 -22.84 -7.92
C ASP A 101 -5.53 -22.91 -9.33
N ASP A 102 -4.31 -23.45 -9.45
CA ASP A 102 -3.60 -23.50 -10.72
C ASP A 102 -4.22 -24.43 -11.76
N THR A 103 -4.93 -25.48 -11.33
CA THR A 103 -5.55 -26.47 -12.20
C THR A 103 -6.94 -26.06 -12.67
N THR A 104 -7.72 -25.42 -11.79
CA THR A 104 -9.12 -25.07 -12.06
C THR A 104 -9.31 -23.61 -12.42
N CYS A 105 -8.31 -22.75 -12.18
CA CYS A 105 -8.37 -21.29 -12.30
C CYS A 105 -9.50 -20.65 -11.48
N ARG A 106 -10.06 -21.36 -10.50
CA ARG A 106 -11.15 -20.94 -9.64
C ARG A 106 -10.67 -20.68 -8.22
N ALA A 107 -11.56 -20.13 -7.40
CA ALA A 107 -11.34 -19.98 -5.98
C ALA A 107 -11.02 -21.34 -5.35
N VAL A 108 -10.15 -21.32 -4.35
CA VAL A 108 -9.74 -22.56 -3.69
C VAL A 108 -10.80 -22.91 -2.67
N ASP A 109 -11.62 -23.90 -3.01
CA ASP A 109 -12.72 -24.37 -2.16
C ASP A 109 -12.33 -25.52 -1.23
N ASP A 110 -11.12 -26.08 -1.38
CA ASP A 110 -10.63 -27.18 -0.55
C ASP A 110 -10.17 -26.67 0.83
N PRO A 111 -10.91 -26.95 1.91
CA PRO A 111 -10.58 -26.45 3.25
C PRO A 111 -9.27 -27.05 3.79
N ALA A 112 -8.89 -28.27 3.38
CA ALA A 112 -7.66 -28.89 3.85
C ALA A 112 -6.43 -28.16 3.29
N ARG A 113 -6.47 -27.80 2.00
CA ARG A 113 -5.41 -26.99 1.37
C ARG A 113 -5.34 -25.59 1.94
N LEU A 114 -6.49 -24.94 2.16
CA LEU A 114 -6.53 -23.63 2.81
C LEU A 114 -5.94 -23.67 4.23
N SER A 115 -6.26 -24.72 4.98
CA SER A 115 -5.73 -24.90 6.34
C SER A 115 -4.22 -25.13 6.34
N ALA A 116 -3.71 -25.98 5.45
CA ALA A 116 -2.28 -26.23 5.29
C ALA A 116 -1.51 -24.95 4.91
N MET A 117 -2.07 -24.17 3.98
CA MET A 117 -1.54 -22.85 3.60
C MET A 117 -1.52 -21.89 4.78
N GLU A 118 -2.63 -21.79 5.51
CA GLU A 118 -2.76 -20.90 6.67
C GLU A 118 -1.72 -21.25 7.76
N GLU A 119 -1.53 -22.53 8.06
CA GLU A 119 -0.53 -23.00 9.02
C GLU A 119 0.91 -22.68 8.59
N GLN A 120 1.27 -22.94 7.33
CA GLN A 120 2.61 -22.65 6.82
C GLN A 120 2.90 -21.13 6.83
N LEU A 121 1.94 -20.30 6.39
CA LEU A 121 2.09 -18.85 6.41
C LEU A 121 2.18 -18.31 7.84
N LYS A 122 1.38 -18.85 8.79
CA LYS A 122 1.49 -18.50 10.21
C LYS A 122 2.87 -18.80 10.78
N ASN A 123 3.46 -19.94 10.42
CA ASN A 123 4.80 -20.33 10.87
C ASN A 123 5.88 -19.35 10.38
N ILE A 124 5.79 -18.91 9.12
CA ILE A 124 6.72 -17.92 8.55
C ILE A 124 6.60 -16.54 9.22
N LEU A 125 5.38 -16.12 9.57
CA LEU A 125 5.12 -14.83 10.24
C LEU A 125 5.46 -14.84 11.75
N ARG A 126 5.59 -16.02 12.36
CA ARG A 126 5.96 -16.18 13.78
C ARG A 126 7.44 -15.94 14.10
N GLY A 127 8.31 -15.78 13.11
CA GLY A 127 9.77 -15.63 13.26
C GLY A 127 10.28 -15.00 14.59
N CYS A 128 10.91 -15.86 15.39
CA CYS A 128 11.87 -15.68 16.48
C CYS A 128 11.62 -14.65 17.61
N ASP A 129 10.38 -14.41 18.04
CA ASP A 129 10.18 -13.68 19.30
C ASP A 129 8.84 -14.03 19.94
N ASP A 130 8.94 -14.37 21.22
CA ASP A 130 7.94 -15.01 22.04
C ASP A 130 6.79 -14.04 22.36
N GLY A 131 5.57 -14.57 22.37
CA GLY A 131 4.37 -13.77 22.59
C GLY A 131 3.16 -14.44 21.98
N GLU A 132 2.52 -15.29 22.78
CA GLU A 132 1.20 -15.85 22.53
C GLU A 132 0.21 -14.74 22.13
N LYS A 133 -0.01 -14.57 20.84
CA LYS A 133 -1.22 -13.95 20.32
C LYS A 133 -1.76 -14.86 19.25
N VAL A 134 -2.76 -15.63 19.65
CA VAL A 134 -3.54 -16.52 18.81
C VAL A 134 -4.07 -15.73 17.62
N ALA A 135 -3.74 -16.20 16.42
CA ALA A 135 -4.22 -15.64 15.17
C ALA A 135 -5.70 -15.96 15.02
N HIS A 136 -6.56 -14.94 15.06
CA HIS A 136 -7.97 -15.09 14.78
C HIS A 136 -8.24 -14.84 13.30
N THR A 137 -8.80 -15.78 12.58
CA THR A 137 -9.30 -15.56 11.22
C THR A 137 -10.62 -14.79 11.33
N SER A 138 -10.73 -13.63 10.72
CA SER A 138 -11.97 -12.85 10.75
C SER A 138 -12.36 -12.36 9.38
N SER A 139 -13.38 -13.02 8.87
CA SER A 139 -14.15 -12.63 7.72
C SER A 139 -15.00 -11.39 8.06
N SER A 140 -14.71 -10.27 7.39
CA SER A 140 -15.72 -9.42 6.75
C SER A 140 -15.01 -8.24 6.08
N MET A 141 -15.29 -7.99 4.80
CA MET A 141 -15.95 -6.76 4.35
C MET A 141 -16.23 -6.83 2.85
N GLY A 142 -17.39 -6.32 2.45
CA GLY A 142 -17.73 -6.07 1.05
C GLY A 142 -16.86 -4.98 0.43
N PHE A 143 -16.51 -5.15 -0.86
CA PHE A 143 -15.98 -4.16 -1.80
C PHE A 143 -15.00 -3.08 -1.26
N THR A 144 -14.20 -3.34 -0.23
CA THR A 144 -13.20 -2.36 0.22
C THR A 144 -12.04 -2.32 -0.77
N HIS A 145 -11.76 -1.14 -1.33
CA HIS A 145 -10.57 -0.86 -2.14
C HIS A 145 -9.30 -1.32 -1.39
N VAL A 146 -8.45 -2.14 -2.02
CA VAL A 146 -7.31 -2.85 -1.39
C VAL A 146 -6.39 -1.92 -0.59
N ASP A 147 -6.14 -0.71 -1.09
CA ASP A 147 -5.34 0.26 -0.36
C ASP A 147 -5.96 0.67 1.00
N ARG A 148 -7.30 0.78 1.07
CA ARG A 148 -8.00 1.09 2.32
C ARG A 148 -7.77 -0.03 3.32
N ARG A 149 -7.82 -1.28 2.84
CA ARG A 149 -7.60 -2.46 3.67
C ARG A 149 -6.17 -2.54 4.21
N LEU A 150 -5.18 -2.35 3.35
CA LEU A 150 -3.77 -2.28 3.76
C LEU A 150 -3.51 -1.16 4.78
N HIS A 151 -4.16 -0.01 4.59
CA HIS A 151 -4.11 1.10 5.54
C HIS A 151 -4.63 0.68 6.93
N GLN A 152 -5.79 0.04 6.99
CA GLN A 152 -6.40 -0.45 8.22
C GLN A 152 -5.54 -1.53 8.89
N MET A 153 -4.98 -2.46 8.11
CA MET A 153 -4.11 -3.53 8.63
C MET A 153 -2.87 -2.96 9.33
N LEU A 154 -2.15 -2.03 8.69
CA LEU A 154 -0.97 -1.40 9.28
C LEU A 154 -1.30 -0.54 10.49
N PHE A 155 -2.40 0.22 10.42
CA PHE A 155 -2.88 1.02 11.55
C PHE A 155 -3.24 0.14 12.77
N ALA A 156 -3.95 -0.96 12.55
CA ALA A 156 -4.33 -1.90 13.61
C ALA A 156 -3.12 -2.60 14.24
N ASP A 157 -2.06 -2.84 13.47
CA ASP A 157 -0.78 -3.38 13.96
C ASP A 157 0.12 -2.33 14.63
N ARG A 158 -0.34 -1.07 14.68
CA ARG A 158 0.33 0.07 15.33
C ARG A 158 1.72 0.36 14.79
N ASP A 159 1.86 0.29 13.46
CA ASP A 159 3.10 0.63 12.75
C ASP A 159 3.62 2.05 13.10
N TYR A 160 2.76 2.96 13.51
CA TYR A 160 3.09 4.33 13.94
C TYR A 160 3.80 4.44 15.30
N GLU A 161 3.87 3.37 16.11
CA GLU A 161 4.51 3.39 17.44
C GLU A 161 6.03 3.12 17.37
N GLY A 162 6.55 2.58 16.26
CA GLY A 162 7.91 2.02 16.13
C GLY A 162 9.10 2.98 16.12
N GLY A 163 8.95 4.23 16.55
CA GLY A 163 9.98 5.29 16.44
C GLY A 163 10.96 5.44 17.61
N GLY A 164 11.05 4.49 18.54
CA GLY A 164 11.79 4.68 19.80
C GLY A 164 13.29 4.34 19.79
N LEU A 165 13.84 3.68 18.77
CA LEU A 165 15.23 3.20 18.81
C LEU A 165 15.91 3.13 17.44
N ALA A 166 15.69 4.16 16.62
CA ALA A 166 16.65 4.51 15.57
C ALA A 166 17.10 5.92 15.89
N THR A 167 18.36 6.05 16.27
CA THR A 167 19.13 7.28 16.10
C THR A 167 18.71 7.95 14.80
N GLU A 168 18.61 9.27 14.81
CA GLU A 168 18.54 10.08 13.60
C GLU A 168 19.78 9.78 12.72
N THR A 169 19.76 8.66 12.00
CA THR A 169 20.62 8.49 10.83
C THR A 169 19.93 9.27 9.74
N ASP A 170 20.32 10.54 9.68
CA ASP A 170 20.11 11.45 8.57
C ASP A 170 20.30 10.69 7.24
N SER A 171 19.18 10.23 6.67
CA SER A 171 19.12 10.03 5.23
C SER A 171 19.05 11.42 4.62
N PRO A 172 20.06 11.85 3.86
CA PRO A 172 20.11 13.20 3.35
C PRO A 172 19.20 13.27 2.13
N CYS A 173 17.90 13.54 2.28
CA CYS A 173 17.08 14.20 1.24
C CYS A 173 15.63 14.54 1.67
N THR A 174 15.26 15.80 1.39
CA THR A 174 13.92 16.33 1.06
C THR A 174 12.84 16.44 2.16
N PHE A 175 12.73 17.64 2.75
CA PHE A 175 11.59 18.22 3.49
C PHE A 175 10.84 17.27 4.44
N LYS A 176 11.22 17.28 5.73
CA LYS A 176 10.48 16.61 6.82
C LYS A 176 9.00 17.05 6.75
N SER A 177 8.08 16.10 6.63
CA SER A 177 6.64 16.38 6.63
C SER A 177 6.27 17.15 7.89
N LYS A 178 5.69 18.34 7.72
CA LYS A 178 5.27 19.20 8.83
C LYS A 178 3.79 18.97 9.06
N ILE A 179 3.47 18.36 10.19
CA ILE A 179 2.10 18.14 10.65
C ILE A 179 1.94 18.89 11.95
N THR A 180 0.99 19.82 12.00
CA THR A 180 0.63 20.57 13.21
C THR A 180 -0.84 20.36 13.51
N VAL A 181 -1.18 20.36 14.80
CA VAL A 181 -2.55 20.22 15.27
C VAL A 181 -2.85 21.39 16.21
N GLU A 182 -3.74 22.26 15.76
CA GLU A 182 -4.15 23.46 16.47
C GLU A 182 -5.56 23.26 17.02
N HIS A 183 -5.84 23.87 18.17
CA HIS A 183 -7.16 23.79 18.78
C HIS A 183 -7.88 25.13 18.57
N CYS A 184 -9.02 25.09 17.87
CA CYS A 184 -9.87 26.24 17.67
C CYS A 184 -10.96 26.23 18.74
N VAL A 185 -10.70 26.93 19.86
CA VAL A 185 -11.59 27.00 21.03
C VAL A 185 -12.96 27.55 20.63
N ASP A 186 -12.99 28.58 19.78
CA ASP A 186 -14.20 29.33 19.45
C ASP A 186 -15.25 28.52 18.67
N LYS A 187 -14.84 27.47 17.96
CA LYS A 187 -15.73 26.64 17.13
C LYS A 187 -15.80 25.17 17.57
N GLY A 188 -15.09 24.81 18.64
CA GLY A 188 -15.05 23.42 19.14
C GLY A 188 -14.52 22.42 18.11
N TYR A 189 -13.53 22.83 17.30
CA TYR A 189 -12.86 21.97 16.31
C TYR A 189 -11.37 21.95 16.58
N SER A 190 -10.73 20.87 16.12
CA SER A 190 -9.28 20.80 16.00
C SER A 190 -8.90 20.94 14.53
N VAL A 191 -7.86 21.71 14.25
CA VAL A 191 -7.37 21.97 12.89
C VAL A 191 -6.08 21.20 12.70
N VAL A 192 -6.07 20.27 11.76
CA VAL A 192 -4.88 19.50 11.38
C VAL A 192 -4.32 20.08 10.10
N ASN A 193 -3.10 20.60 10.18
CA ASN A 193 -2.36 21.14 9.05
C ASN A 193 -1.29 20.14 8.62
N VAL A 194 -1.34 19.70 7.36
CA VAL A 194 -0.39 18.75 6.76
C VAL A 194 0.31 19.42 5.59
N ARG A 195 1.63 19.59 5.70
CA ARG A 195 2.49 20.04 4.59
C ARG A 195 3.55 18.99 4.28
N CYS A 196 3.49 18.44 3.08
CA CYS A 196 4.43 17.42 2.62
C CYS A 196 4.59 17.45 1.09
N LYS A 197 5.45 16.59 0.56
CA LYS A 197 5.60 16.40 -0.89
C LYS A 197 4.30 15.89 -1.48
N ASP A 198 3.82 16.54 -2.54
CA ASP A 198 2.59 16.14 -3.20
C ASP A 198 2.78 14.78 -3.89
N ARG A 199 1.74 13.95 -3.82
CA ARG A 199 1.69 12.66 -4.48
C ARG A 199 0.26 12.18 -4.67
N PRO A 200 0.03 11.28 -5.64
CA PRO A 200 -1.25 10.61 -5.77
C PRO A 200 -1.68 9.96 -4.44
N LYS A 201 -2.99 10.02 -4.17
CA LYS A 201 -3.64 9.43 -2.99
C LYS A 201 -3.21 10.00 -1.64
N LEU A 202 -2.50 11.14 -1.60
CA LEU A 202 -2.13 11.78 -0.34
C LEU A 202 -3.35 12.17 0.51
N MET A 203 -4.34 12.86 -0.08
CA MET A 203 -5.60 13.19 0.59
C MET A 203 -6.31 11.94 1.10
N PHE A 204 -6.38 10.89 0.26
CA PHE A 204 -6.99 9.62 0.61
C PHE A 204 -6.36 9.02 1.88
N ASP A 205 -5.02 8.95 1.96
CA ASP A 205 -4.35 8.37 3.12
C ASP A 205 -4.59 9.20 4.39
N ILE A 206 -4.65 10.53 4.29
CA ILE A 206 -4.93 11.43 5.42
C ILE A 206 -6.35 11.22 5.94
N VAL A 207 -7.35 11.26 5.04
CA VAL A 207 -8.77 11.07 5.40
C VAL A 207 -9.01 9.67 5.96
N CYS A 208 -8.38 8.64 5.38
CA CYS A 208 -8.41 7.28 5.89
C CYS A 208 -7.90 7.20 7.33
N THR A 209 -6.77 7.85 7.63
CA THR A 209 -6.20 7.90 8.97
C THR A 209 -7.12 8.59 9.97
N LEU A 210 -7.64 9.76 9.61
CA LEU A 210 -8.56 10.50 10.47
C LEU A 210 -9.82 9.68 10.76
N THR A 211 -10.37 9.01 9.75
CA THR A 211 -11.54 8.14 9.90
C THR A 211 -11.25 6.91 10.76
N ASP A 212 -10.10 6.24 10.56
CA ASP A 212 -9.68 5.08 11.39
C ASP A 212 -9.45 5.46 12.85
N MET A 213 -9.08 6.72 13.09
CA MET A 213 -8.96 7.31 14.42
C MET A 213 -10.28 7.89 14.96
N GLN A 214 -11.41 7.62 14.30
CA GLN A 214 -12.75 8.07 14.70
C GLN A 214 -12.92 9.60 14.74
N TYR A 215 -12.23 10.32 13.84
CA TYR A 215 -12.45 11.74 13.61
C TYR A 215 -13.38 11.98 12.43
N VAL A 216 -14.33 12.90 12.62
CA VAL A 216 -15.18 13.43 11.55
C VAL A 216 -14.53 14.67 10.96
N VAL A 217 -14.35 14.69 9.65
CA VAL A 217 -13.89 15.86 8.90
C VAL A 217 -15.11 16.70 8.51
N PHE A 218 -15.20 17.92 9.03
CA PHE A 218 -16.30 18.85 8.72
C PHE A 218 -15.97 19.73 7.51
N HIS A 219 -14.73 20.17 7.44
CA HIS A 219 -14.24 21.01 6.37
C HIS A 219 -12.79 20.64 6.07
N ALA A 220 -12.40 20.72 4.81
CA ALA A 220 -11.02 20.53 4.41
C ALA A 220 -10.67 21.48 3.28
N THR A 221 -9.49 22.07 3.37
CA THR A 221 -8.88 22.88 2.32
C THR A 221 -7.66 22.14 1.82
N ILE A 222 -7.69 21.70 0.56
CA ILE A 222 -6.56 21.03 -0.07
C ILE A 222 -6.01 21.91 -1.18
N SER A 223 -4.73 22.24 -1.09
CA SER A 223 -3.98 22.91 -2.15
C SER A 223 -2.75 22.09 -2.55
N SER A 224 -2.48 22.06 -3.84
CA SER A 224 -1.27 21.47 -4.42
C SER A 224 -0.52 22.56 -5.17
N ASP A 225 0.69 22.86 -4.72
CA ASP A 225 1.63 23.75 -5.37
C ASP A 225 2.92 22.95 -5.62
N ARG A 226 2.98 22.30 -6.79
CA ARG A 226 3.99 21.27 -7.08
C ARG A 226 5.40 21.83 -6.83
N PRO A 227 6.26 21.11 -6.08
CA PRO A 227 6.15 19.69 -5.74
C PRO A 227 5.50 19.40 -4.36
N TYR A 228 4.84 20.36 -3.71
CA TYR A 228 4.31 20.23 -2.36
C TYR A 228 2.78 20.32 -2.32
N ALA A 229 2.18 19.71 -1.30
CA ALA A 229 0.77 19.86 -0.99
C ALA A 229 0.63 20.43 0.42
N SER A 230 -0.36 21.30 0.59
CA SER A 230 -0.80 21.81 1.88
C SER A 230 -2.27 21.44 2.06
N GLN A 231 -2.58 20.78 3.16
CA GLN A 231 -3.92 20.32 3.45
C GLN A 231 -4.29 20.70 4.87
N GLU A 232 -5.42 21.38 5.02
CA GLU A 232 -5.98 21.79 6.30
C GLU A 232 -7.29 21.04 6.52
N TYR A 233 -7.42 20.35 7.66
CA TYR A 233 -8.60 19.56 8.02
C TYR A 233 -9.19 20.04 9.34
N TYR A 234 -10.47 20.38 9.33
CA TYR A 234 -11.24 20.73 10.51
C TYR A 234 -11.94 19.47 11.01
N ILE A 235 -11.46 18.96 12.14
CA ILE A 235 -11.89 17.68 12.69
C ILE A 235 -12.50 17.80 14.09
N ARG A 236 -13.37 16.85 14.41
CA ARG A 236 -13.87 16.61 15.77
C ARG A 236 -13.91 15.10 16.02
N HIS A 237 -13.63 14.67 17.25
CA HIS A 237 -13.80 13.26 17.60
C HIS A 237 -15.28 12.88 17.50
N MET A 238 -15.59 11.62 17.16
CA MET A 238 -16.97 11.12 17.14
C MET A 238 -17.69 11.32 18.48
N ASP A 239 -16.96 11.27 19.58
CA ASP A 239 -17.49 11.50 20.94
C ASP A 239 -17.76 12.99 21.26
N GLY A 240 -17.54 13.89 20.29
CA GLY A 240 -17.76 15.33 20.44
C GLY A 240 -16.62 16.09 21.13
N CYS A 241 -15.66 15.37 21.73
CA CYS A 241 -14.48 15.96 22.36
C CYS A 241 -13.47 16.53 21.35
N THR A 242 -12.72 17.53 21.78
CA THR A 242 -11.57 18.05 21.03
C THR A 242 -10.28 17.40 21.51
N LEU A 243 -9.32 17.27 20.59
CA LEU A 243 -8.02 16.63 20.82
C LEU A 243 -7.29 17.17 22.05
N ASP A 244 -6.98 16.29 23.00
CA ASP A 244 -6.05 16.57 24.11
C ASP A 244 -4.58 16.56 23.64
N THR A 245 -3.62 16.86 24.53
CA THR A 245 -2.18 16.89 24.17
C THR A 245 -1.63 15.51 23.75
N GLY A 246 -2.09 14.42 24.37
CA GLY A 246 -1.62 13.06 24.06
C GLY A 246 -2.20 12.52 22.74
N GLU A 247 -3.48 12.77 22.51
CA GLU A 247 -4.18 12.44 21.27
C GLU A 247 -3.63 13.23 20.08
N LYS A 248 -3.27 14.52 20.28
CA LYS A 248 -2.56 15.32 19.25
C LYS A 248 -1.31 14.61 18.77
N GLU A 249 -0.47 14.14 19.69
CA GLU A 249 0.77 13.46 19.32
C GLU A 249 0.48 12.12 18.63
N ARG A 250 -0.53 11.39 19.07
CA ARG A 250 -0.98 10.17 18.40
C ARG A 250 -1.44 10.46 16.96
N VAL A 251 -2.25 11.50 16.74
CA VAL A 251 -2.69 11.91 15.38
C VAL A 251 -1.49 12.25 14.51
N ILE A 252 -0.54 13.02 15.02
CA ILE A 252 0.68 13.37 14.29
C ILE A 252 1.47 12.11 13.90
N LYS A 253 1.65 11.15 14.83
CA LYS A 253 2.35 9.88 14.54
C LYS A 253 1.63 9.06 13.49
N CYS A 254 0.30 8.92 13.61
CA CYS A 254 -0.50 8.15 12.65
C CYS A 254 -0.47 8.77 11.25
N LEU A 255 -0.61 10.09 11.15
CA LEU A 255 -0.56 10.79 9.86
C LEU A 255 0.85 10.72 9.23
N LYS A 256 1.91 10.84 10.03
CA LYS A 256 3.28 10.66 9.54
C LYS A 256 3.47 9.25 8.98
N ALA A 257 3.05 8.22 9.71
CA ALA A 257 3.13 6.84 9.25
C ALA A 257 2.33 6.65 7.95
N ALA A 258 1.08 7.10 7.89
CA ALA A 258 0.24 6.99 6.71
C ALA A 258 0.85 7.65 5.46
N ILE A 259 1.45 8.84 5.63
CA ILE A 259 2.18 9.50 4.54
C ILE A 259 3.36 8.63 4.09
N GLN A 260 4.17 8.15 5.04
CA GLN A 260 5.40 7.39 4.79
C GLN A 260 5.15 5.99 4.19
N ARG A 261 4.04 5.31 4.50
CA ARG A 261 3.68 3.98 3.95
C ARG A 261 3.74 3.93 2.42
N ARG A 262 3.39 5.03 1.74
CA ARG A 262 3.42 5.12 0.26
C ARG A 262 4.50 6.02 -0.30
N VAL A 263 5.30 6.68 0.56
CA VAL A 263 6.50 7.39 0.10
C VAL A 263 7.58 6.34 -0.08
N SER A 264 7.47 5.59 -1.17
CA SER A 264 8.46 4.59 -1.55
C SER A 264 9.68 5.31 -2.12
N GLU A 265 10.59 5.75 -1.25
CA GLU A 265 11.92 6.18 -1.67
C GLU A 265 12.75 4.92 -1.95
N GLY A 266 13.35 4.84 -3.13
CA GLY A 266 14.13 3.68 -3.54
C GLY A 266 14.14 3.48 -5.05
N LEU A 267 14.56 2.29 -5.46
CA LEU A 267 14.55 1.87 -6.85
C LEU A 267 13.24 1.15 -7.16
N SER A 268 12.56 1.54 -8.24
CA SER A 268 11.39 0.83 -8.75
C SER A 268 11.83 -0.11 -9.87
N LEU A 269 11.50 -1.38 -9.75
CA LEU A 269 11.72 -2.42 -10.74
C LEU A 269 10.36 -2.81 -11.30
N GLU A 270 10.16 -2.57 -12.59
CA GLU A 270 8.96 -3.00 -13.31
C GLU A 270 9.33 -4.22 -14.14
N LEU A 271 8.63 -5.33 -13.91
CA LEU A 271 8.86 -6.62 -14.52
C LEU A 271 7.64 -7.02 -15.33
N SER A 272 7.88 -7.48 -16.55
CA SER A 272 6.86 -8.00 -17.44
C SER A 272 7.29 -9.35 -18.00
N ALA A 273 6.46 -10.37 -17.84
CA ALA A 273 6.72 -11.71 -18.34
C ALA A 273 5.43 -12.45 -18.63
N LYS A 274 5.50 -13.58 -19.34
CA LYS A 274 4.37 -14.50 -19.44
C LYS A 274 4.07 -15.07 -18.05
N ASP A 275 2.81 -14.97 -17.63
CA ASP A 275 2.39 -15.42 -16.31
C ASP A 275 2.44 -16.95 -16.20
N ARG A 276 2.82 -17.43 -15.02
CA ARG A 276 2.86 -18.84 -14.65
C ARG A 276 2.90 -18.99 -13.13
N VAL A 277 2.42 -20.13 -12.65
CA VAL A 277 2.58 -20.52 -11.25
C VAL A 277 4.05 -20.47 -10.86
N GLY A 278 4.34 -19.89 -9.69
CA GLY A 278 5.70 -19.74 -9.17
C GLY A 278 6.49 -18.55 -9.73
N LEU A 279 5.96 -17.77 -10.67
CA LEU A 279 6.66 -16.60 -11.21
C LEU A 279 7.05 -15.59 -10.12
N LEU A 280 6.11 -15.29 -9.21
CA LEU A 280 6.36 -14.39 -8.09
C LEU A 280 7.43 -14.95 -7.15
N SER A 281 7.45 -16.26 -6.92
CA SER A 281 8.47 -16.94 -6.12
C SER A 281 9.85 -16.81 -6.73
N GLU A 282 9.98 -17.09 -8.03
CA GLU A 282 11.24 -16.94 -8.78
C GLU A 282 11.77 -15.50 -8.70
N VAL A 283 10.94 -14.51 -9.00
CA VAL A 283 11.33 -13.09 -8.99
C VAL A 283 11.78 -12.66 -7.59
N THR A 284 10.97 -12.95 -6.58
CA THR A 284 11.26 -12.51 -5.20
C THR A 284 12.47 -13.25 -4.63
N ARG A 285 12.73 -14.49 -5.05
CA ARG A 285 13.96 -15.22 -4.74
C ARG A 285 15.18 -14.53 -5.33
N VAL A 286 15.16 -14.19 -6.61
CA VAL A 286 16.28 -13.48 -7.28
C VAL A 286 16.56 -12.13 -6.59
N LEU A 287 15.51 -11.37 -6.23
CA LEU A 287 15.68 -10.13 -5.47
C LEU A 287 16.37 -10.38 -4.11
N ARG A 288 15.93 -11.41 -3.38
CA ARG A 288 16.52 -11.78 -2.09
C ARG A 288 17.98 -12.22 -2.22
N GLU A 289 18.30 -13.04 -3.20
CA GLU A 289 19.67 -13.55 -3.47
C GLU A 289 20.63 -12.42 -3.86
N ASN A 290 20.12 -11.39 -4.53
CA ASN A 290 20.87 -10.16 -4.84
C ASN A 290 20.91 -9.16 -3.66
N GLY A 291 20.45 -9.54 -2.46
CA GLY A 291 20.48 -8.71 -1.26
C GLY A 291 19.50 -7.54 -1.27
N LEU A 292 18.42 -7.64 -2.04
CA LEU A 292 17.38 -6.61 -2.13
C LEU A 292 16.21 -6.93 -1.20
N ALA A 293 15.78 -5.92 -0.44
CA ALA A 293 14.58 -5.96 0.36
C ALA A 293 13.44 -5.21 -0.35
N VAL A 294 12.29 -5.87 -0.48
CA VAL A 294 11.09 -5.29 -1.08
C VAL A 294 10.36 -4.45 -0.03
N THR A 295 10.21 -3.15 -0.27
CA THR A 295 9.47 -2.23 0.62
C THR A 295 8.03 -2.05 0.18
N ARG A 296 7.77 -2.26 -1.12
CA ARG A 296 6.42 -2.28 -1.67
C ARG A 296 6.40 -3.14 -2.93
N ALA A 297 5.31 -3.88 -3.13
CA ALA A 297 5.07 -4.60 -4.37
C ALA A 297 3.63 -4.42 -4.83
N GLY A 298 3.44 -4.33 -6.15
CA GLY A 298 2.16 -4.55 -6.81
C GLY A 298 2.36 -5.62 -7.88
N VAL A 299 1.55 -6.65 -7.84
CA VAL A 299 1.58 -7.83 -8.73
C VAL A 299 0.21 -7.92 -9.36
N THR A 300 0.17 -8.07 -10.68
CA THR A 300 -1.10 -8.20 -11.41
C THR A 300 -0.90 -8.99 -12.70
N THR A 301 -1.87 -9.82 -13.06
CA THR A 301 -1.90 -10.52 -14.35
C THR A 301 -2.95 -9.96 -15.30
N VAL A 302 -2.52 -9.43 -16.45
CA VAL A 302 -3.42 -8.94 -17.50
C VAL A 302 -3.35 -9.88 -18.70
N GLY A 303 -4.43 -10.62 -18.94
CA GLY A 303 -4.43 -11.69 -19.94
C GLY A 303 -3.42 -12.77 -19.57
N GLU A 304 -2.44 -13.05 -20.45
CA GLU A 304 -1.35 -13.99 -20.17
C GLU A 304 -0.07 -13.31 -19.64
N GLN A 305 -0.09 -12.01 -19.38
CA GLN A 305 1.10 -11.26 -18.96
C GLN A 305 1.03 -10.87 -17.49
N ALA A 306 2.04 -11.29 -16.74
CA ALA A 306 2.29 -10.78 -15.40
C ALA A 306 2.99 -9.43 -15.51
N MET A 307 2.45 -8.43 -14.82
CA MET A 307 2.97 -7.08 -14.67
C MET A 307 3.22 -6.80 -13.19
N ASN A 308 4.49 -6.78 -12.81
CA ASN A 308 4.90 -6.66 -11.41
C ASN A 308 5.74 -5.40 -11.22
N VAL A 309 5.49 -4.68 -10.13
CA VAL A 309 6.27 -3.50 -9.75
C VAL A 309 6.77 -3.69 -8.33
N PHE A 310 8.09 -3.65 -8.15
CA PHE A 310 8.74 -3.77 -6.85
C PHE A 310 9.52 -2.50 -6.53
N TYR A 311 9.26 -1.93 -5.36
CA TYR A 311 10.12 -0.92 -4.76
C TYR A 311 11.11 -1.63 -3.86
N VAL A 312 12.39 -1.45 -4.14
CA VAL A 312 13.46 -2.17 -3.46
C VAL A 312 14.48 -1.22 -2.85
N ARG A 313 15.06 -1.69 -1.74
CA ARG A 313 16.25 -1.14 -1.07
C ARG A 313 17.26 -2.26 -0.88
N ASP A 314 18.48 -1.94 -0.48
CA ASP A 314 19.39 -2.98 -0.01
C ASP A 314 18.86 -3.62 1.30
N ALA A 315 19.36 -4.79 1.67
CA ALA A 315 18.97 -5.49 2.90
C ALA A 315 19.23 -4.70 4.19
N SER A 316 20.07 -3.66 4.13
CA SER A 316 20.40 -2.75 5.24
C SER A 316 19.50 -1.50 5.28
N GLY A 317 18.62 -1.30 4.29
CA GLY A 317 17.71 -0.16 4.17
C GLY A 317 18.23 1.04 3.38
N ASN A 318 19.41 0.96 2.76
CA ASN A 318 20.01 2.04 1.95
C ASN A 318 19.61 1.94 0.46
N PRO A 319 19.89 3.00 -0.33
CA PRO A 319 19.70 2.96 -1.78
C PRO A 319 20.51 1.85 -2.47
N VAL A 320 19.89 1.20 -3.45
CA VAL A 320 20.51 0.10 -4.20
C VAL A 320 21.68 0.59 -5.05
N ASN A 321 22.80 -0.13 -5.00
CA ASN A 321 23.98 0.15 -5.82
C ASN A 321 23.73 -0.21 -7.29
N MET A 322 24.25 0.60 -8.22
CA MET A 322 24.14 0.38 -9.66
C MET A 322 24.73 -0.95 -10.12
N LYS A 323 25.79 -1.47 -9.47
CA LYS A 323 26.35 -2.79 -9.79
C LYS A 323 25.34 -3.92 -9.57
N THR A 324 24.56 -3.85 -8.48
CA THR A 324 23.50 -4.83 -8.19
C THR A 324 22.39 -4.77 -9.23
N ILE A 325 22.04 -3.57 -9.70
CA ILE A 325 21.05 -3.37 -10.77
C ILE A 325 21.51 -4.02 -12.08
N GLU A 326 22.78 -3.83 -12.45
CA GLU A 326 23.35 -4.44 -13.65
C GLU A 326 23.41 -5.96 -13.56
N GLY A 327 23.76 -6.51 -12.39
CA GLY A 327 23.72 -7.95 -12.11
C GLY A 327 22.30 -8.51 -12.28
N LEU A 328 21.33 -7.86 -11.64
CA LEU A 328 19.91 -8.22 -11.72
C LEU A 328 19.39 -8.18 -13.17
N GLY A 329 19.78 -7.16 -13.94
CA GLY A 329 19.42 -7.03 -15.35
C GLY A 329 19.95 -8.16 -16.22
N LYS A 330 21.15 -8.69 -15.92
CA LYS A 330 21.71 -9.85 -16.63
C LYS A 330 20.97 -11.14 -16.26
N GLU A 331 20.71 -11.35 -14.96
CA GLU A 331 20.07 -12.56 -14.46
C GLU A 331 18.59 -12.65 -14.89
N ILE A 332 17.82 -11.58 -14.71
CA ILE A 332 16.40 -11.55 -15.03
C ILE A 332 16.16 -11.32 -16.53
N GLY A 333 17.02 -10.54 -17.20
CA GLY A 333 16.83 -10.12 -18.59
C GLY A 333 16.83 -11.25 -19.61
N HIS A 334 17.26 -12.46 -19.23
CA HIS A 334 17.23 -13.64 -20.10
C HIS A 334 15.84 -14.31 -20.10
N THR A 335 15.05 -14.11 -19.04
CA THR A 335 13.75 -14.76 -18.83
C THR A 335 12.59 -13.77 -18.87
N MET A 336 12.83 -12.49 -18.58
CA MET A 336 11.78 -11.47 -18.40
C MET A 336 12.23 -10.10 -18.90
N MET A 337 11.26 -9.25 -19.23
CA MET A 337 11.51 -7.83 -19.46
C MET A 337 11.61 -7.10 -18.12
N LEU A 338 12.77 -6.50 -17.84
CA LEU A 338 13.00 -5.66 -16.65
C LEU A 338 13.20 -4.21 -17.07
N ASN A 339 12.40 -3.32 -16.49
CA ASN A 339 12.57 -1.88 -16.60
C ASN A 339 12.90 -1.30 -15.22
N VAL A 340 13.98 -0.52 -15.16
CA VAL A 340 14.49 0.04 -13.91
C VAL A 340 14.19 1.55 -13.89
N LYS A 341 13.28 1.96 -13.00
CA LYS A 341 12.97 3.37 -12.76
C LYS A 341 13.54 3.81 -11.41
N LYS A 342 14.48 4.76 -11.45
CA LYS A 342 14.89 5.45 -10.21
C LYS A 342 13.74 6.35 -9.75
N ALA A 343 13.47 6.41 -8.45
CA ALA A 343 12.61 7.44 -7.90
C ALA A 343 13.13 8.81 -8.37
N PRO A 344 12.25 9.77 -8.74
CA PRO A 344 12.69 11.06 -9.23
C PRO A 344 13.44 11.81 -8.12
N THR A 345 14.77 11.75 -8.19
CA THR A 345 15.66 12.72 -7.58
C THR A 345 15.50 14.01 -8.36
N SER A 346 15.20 15.10 -7.67
CA SER A 346 15.07 16.42 -8.30
C SER A 346 16.42 16.83 -8.91
N ALA A 347 16.62 16.60 -10.20
CA ALA A 347 17.38 17.45 -11.10
C ALA A 347 17.28 16.94 -12.55
N LYS A 348 16.80 17.84 -13.41
CA LYS A 348 16.72 17.82 -14.89
C LYS A 348 15.56 17.06 -15.54
N ALA A 349 14.87 17.81 -16.41
CA ALA A 349 13.83 17.33 -17.32
C ALA A 349 14.45 16.38 -18.37
N PRO A 350 13.80 15.25 -18.73
CA PRO A 350 14.20 14.48 -19.89
C PRO A 350 13.53 15.04 -21.15
N GLU A 351 14.35 15.22 -22.18
CA GLU A 351 13.94 15.49 -23.56
C GLU A 351 12.98 14.43 -24.09
N ALA A 352 12.14 14.86 -25.03
CA ALA A 352 11.07 14.06 -25.61
C ALA A 352 11.62 12.97 -26.53
N SER A 353 11.57 11.71 -26.08
CA SER A 353 11.45 10.56 -26.97
C SER A 353 10.05 9.95 -26.83
N GLY A 354 9.36 9.84 -27.95
CA GLY A 354 7.96 9.46 -28.03
C GLY A 354 7.75 7.95 -27.85
N TRP A 355 7.11 7.58 -26.75
CA TRP A 355 6.26 6.40 -26.68
C TRP A 355 5.25 6.57 -25.53
N ALA A 356 4.04 6.02 -25.69
CA ALA A 356 2.89 6.21 -24.81
C ALA A 356 3.24 5.97 -23.33
N LYS A 357 3.29 7.06 -22.55
CA LYS A 357 3.54 7.02 -21.10
C LYS A 357 2.27 6.59 -20.36
N THR A 358 1.95 5.29 -20.35
CA THR A 358 1.04 4.74 -19.35
C THR A 358 1.76 4.76 -18.00
N ARG A 359 1.49 5.79 -17.19
CA ARG A 359 1.93 5.84 -15.78
C ARG A 359 1.01 4.91 -14.98
N PHE A 360 1.58 3.83 -14.46
CA PHE A 360 0.87 2.84 -13.66
C PHE A 360 0.44 3.43 -12.31
N SER A 361 -0.86 3.34 -12.01
CA SER A 361 -1.43 3.66 -10.70
C SER A 361 -1.98 2.38 -10.11
N PHE A 362 -1.47 1.98 -8.93
CA PHE A 362 -1.80 0.72 -8.26
C PHE A 362 -3.30 0.52 -7.97
N GLY A 363 -4.07 1.61 -7.81
CA GLY A 363 -5.52 1.50 -7.54
C GLY A 363 -6.35 1.08 -8.73
N SER A 364 -6.04 1.64 -9.91
CA SER A 364 -6.78 1.34 -11.14
C SER A 364 -6.46 -0.05 -11.71
N LEU A 365 -5.39 -0.69 -11.20
CA LEU A 365 -4.98 -2.03 -11.61
C LEU A 365 -5.89 -3.10 -11.00
N LEU A 366 -6.25 -2.98 -9.71
CA LEU A 366 -7.13 -3.91 -9.01
C LEU A 366 -8.62 -3.65 -9.28
N GLU A 367 -9.03 -2.41 -9.54
CA GLU A 367 -10.40 -2.10 -10.00
C GLU A 367 -10.76 -2.85 -11.29
N ARG A 368 -9.78 -3.23 -12.12
CA ARG A 368 -9.99 -4.05 -13.32
C ARG A 368 -10.17 -5.55 -13.04
N PHE A 369 -9.77 -6.05 -11.87
CA PHE A 369 -9.99 -7.46 -11.48
C PHE A 369 -11.32 -7.67 -10.73
N LEU A 370 -11.84 -6.61 -10.12
CA LEU A 370 -13.09 -6.64 -9.35
C LEU A 370 -14.32 -6.16 -10.17
N ALA A 371 -14.13 -5.79 -11.44
CA ALA A 371 -15.16 -5.24 -12.32
C ALA A 371 -15.75 -6.28 -13.29
#